data_AF-A0A5C8DHI6-F1
#
_entry.id   AF-A0A5C8DHI6-F1
#
_cell.length_a   1.000
_cell.length_b   1.000
_cell.length_c   1.000
_cell.angle_alpha   90.00
_cell.angle_beta   90.00
_cell.angle_gamma   90.00
#
_symmetry.space_group_name_H-M   'P 1'
#
loop_
_entity.id
_entity.type
_entity.pdbx_description
1 polymer ?
#
loop_
_entity_poly.entity_id
_entity_poly.type
_entity_poly.pdbx_seq_one_letter_code
_entity_poly.pdbx_strand_id
1 'polypeptide(L)'
;MNTASIRQQLHNYLEVADDKKVKAIYTMMEEEIKEANIEYSDELKADLDGRYAAYKDGKEKLVPAAESKRRINKLLKQGKAK
;
A
#
# COMPACT_ATOMS: atom_id res chain seq x y z
N MET A 1 9.03 -2.08 -30.14
CA MET A 1 9.16 -1.09 -29.06
C MET A 1 8.88 -1.81 -27.75
N ASN A 2 9.80 -1.78 -26.77
CA ASN A 2 9.59 -2.43 -25.47
C ASN A 2 8.80 -1.48 -24.55
N THR A 3 7.83 -1.99 -23.80
CA THR A 3 7.02 -1.24 -22.83
C THR A 3 7.86 -0.47 -21.81
N ALA A 4 9.04 -0.97 -21.42
CA ALA A 4 9.97 -0.23 -20.58
C ALA A 4 10.44 1.10 -21.22
N SER A 5 10.73 1.08 -22.52
CA SER A 5 11.12 2.28 -23.27
C SER A 5 9.95 3.26 -23.40
N ILE A 6 8.72 2.76 -23.55
CA ILE A 6 7.51 3.60 -23.64
C ILE A 6 7.28 4.33 -22.33
N ARG A 7 7.40 3.61 -21.20
CA ARG A 7 7.23 4.17 -19.86
C ARG A 7 8.25 5.27 -19.57
N GLN A 8 9.51 5.06 -19.94
CA GLN A 8 10.54 6.08 -19.77
C GLN A 8 10.27 7.34 -20.61
N GLN A 9 9.82 7.18 -21.85
CA GLN A 9 9.48 8.31 -22.72
C GLN A 9 8.29 9.10 -22.18
N LEU A 10 7.26 8.42 -21.69
CA LEU A 10 6.11 9.06 -21.05
C LEU A 10 6.51 9.85 -19.80
N HIS A 11 7.34 9.28 -18.92
CA HIS A 11 7.89 10.01 -17.77
C HIS A 11 8.64 11.26 -18.20
N ASN A 12 9.60 11.14 -19.12
CA ASN A 12 10.39 12.29 -19.58
C ASN A 12 9.53 13.38 -20.22
N TYR A 13 8.47 13.00 -20.92
CA TYR A 13 7.55 13.96 -21.52
C TYR A 13 6.72 14.70 -20.46
N LEU A 14 6.23 14.00 -19.43
CA LEU A 14 5.46 14.62 -18.35
C LEU A 14 6.25 15.68 -17.57
N GLU A 15 7.58 15.54 -17.47
CA GLU A 15 8.47 16.53 -16.83
C GLU A 15 8.51 17.88 -17.55
N VAL A 16 8.27 17.91 -18.86
CA VAL A 16 8.38 19.13 -19.71
C VAL A 16 7.06 19.56 -20.34
N ALA A 17 6.00 18.76 -20.16
CA ALA A 17 4.69 19.04 -20.71
C ALA A 17 4.05 20.24 -20.00
N ASP A 18 3.36 21.08 -20.77
CA ASP A 18 2.56 22.16 -20.18
C ASP A 18 1.33 21.62 -19.42
N ASP A 19 0.85 22.41 -18.47
CA ASP A 19 -0.29 22.05 -17.61
C ASP A 19 -1.53 21.61 -18.39
N LYS A 20 -1.78 22.19 -19.58
CA LYS A 20 -2.96 21.85 -20.39
C LYS A 20 -2.85 20.42 -20.90
N LYS A 21 -1.67 20.01 -21.36
CA LYS A 21 -1.42 18.65 -21.82
C LYS A 21 -1.40 17.66 -20.67
N VAL A 22 -0.80 18.01 -19.53
CA VAL A 22 -0.81 17.17 -18.32
C VAL A 22 -2.24 16.92 -17.86
N LYS A 23 -3.08 17.96 -17.78
CA LYS A 23 -4.50 17.83 -17.43
C LYS A 23 -5.26 16.94 -18.40
N ALA A 24 -5.05 17.08 -19.70
CA ALA A 24 -5.69 16.22 -20.70
C ALA A 24 -5.32 14.74 -20.51
N ILE A 25 -4.04 14.44 -20.28
CA ILE A 25 -3.56 13.08 -20.01
C ILE A 25 -4.18 12.55 -18.71
N TYR A 26 -4.17 13.35 -17.64
CA TYR A 26 -4.78 12.98 -16.38
C TYR A 26 -6.27 12.68 -16.54
N THR A 27 -7.05 13.53 -17.21
CA THR A 27 -8.48 13.30 -17.45
C THR A 27 -8.74 12.02 -18.24
N MET A 28 -7.88 11.67 -19.19
CA MET A 28 -8.03 10.42 -19.97
C MET A 28 -7.74 9.15 -19.17
N MET A 29 -7.01 9.26 -18.05
CA MET A 29 -6.52 8.13 -17.27
C MET A 29 -6.92 8.24 -15.78
N GLU A 30 -7.86 9.12 -15.46
CA GLU A 30 -8.13 9.54 -14.07
C GLU A 30 -8.64 8.36 -13.23
N GLU A 31 -9.54 7.55 -13.80
CA GLU A 31 -10.10 6.39 -13.13
C GLU A 31 -9.00 5.35 -12.87
N GLU A 32 -8.19 5.01 -13.86
CA GLU A 32 -7.11 4.03 -13.70
C GLU A 32 -6.01 4.51 -12.75
N ILE A 33 -5.70 5.82 -12.74
CA ILE A 33 -4.74 6.41 -11.80
C ILE A 33 -5.29 6.33 -10.36
N LYS A 34 -6.58 6.62 -10.17
CA LYS A 34 -7.23 6.52 -8.85
C LYS A 34 -7.34 5.08 -8.37
N GLU A 35 -7.62 4.13 -9.26
CA GLU A 35 -7.65 2.70 -8.93
C GLU A 35 -6.25 2.14 -8.64
N ALA A 36 -5.22 2.62 -9.34
CA ALA A 36 -3.83 2.23 -9.10
C ALA A 36 -3.29 2.77 -7.78
N ASN A 37 -3.81 3.90 -7.31
CA ASN A 37 -3.58 4.38 -5.95
C ASN A 37 -4.35 3.49 -4.98
N ILE A 38 -3.67 2.47 -4.45
CA ILE A 38 -4.16 1.69 -3.31
C ILE A 38 -4.19 2.61 -2.10
N GLU A 39 -5.28 3.36 -1.96
CA GLU A 39 -5.55 4.13 -0.77
C GLU A 39 -6.24 3.22 0.25
N TYR A 40 -5.80 3.27 1.50
CA TYR A 40 -6.52 2.58 2.56
C TYR A 40 -7.90 3.20 2.71
N SER A 41 -8.92 2.36 2.87
CA SER A 41 -10.26 2.84 3.19
C SER A 41 -10.26 3.67 4.47
N ASP A 42 -11.17 4.62 4.59
CA ASP A 42 -11.29 5.45 5.79
C ASP A 42 -11.55 4.60 7.05
N GLU A 43 -12.28 3.49 6.90
CA GLU A 43 -12.49 2.51 7.97
C GLU A 43 -11.17 1.88 8.42
N LEU A 44 -10.31 1.46 7.48
CA LEU A 44 -9.01 0.89 7.80
C LEU A 44 -8.08 1.92 8.42
N LYS A 45 -8.08 3.17 7.92
CA LYS A 45 -7.31 4.27 8.52
C LYS A 45 -7.75 4.50 9.98
N ALA A 46 -9.06 4.56 10.24
CA ALA A 46 -9.59 4.75 11.58
C ALA A 46 -9.25 3.59 12.54
N ASP A 47 -9.29 2.33 12.09
CA ASP A 47 -8.83 1.19 12.88
C ASP A 47 -7.35 1.31 13.25
N LEU A 48 -6.49 1.62 12.27
CA LEU A 48 -5.05 1.76 12.48
C LEU A 48 -4.72 2.90 13.45
N ASP A 49 -5.39 4.05 13.32
CA ASP A 49 -5.24 5.18 14.24
C ASP A 49 -5.66 4.81 15.67
N GLY A 50 -6.79 4.10 15.81
CA GLY A 50 -7.25 3.60 17.11
C GLY A 50 -6.26 2.65 17.77
N ARG A 51 -5.72 1.69 16.99
CA ARG A 51 -4.71 0.73 17.47
C ARG A 51 -3.41 1.42 17.87
N TYR A 52 -2.99 2.42 17.11
CA TYR A 52 -1.82 3.22 17.44
C TYR A 52 -2.00 4.02 18.73
N ALA A 53 -3.16 4.66 18.91
CA ALA A 53 -3.47 5.38 20.14
C ALA A 53 -3.52 4.43 21.36
N ALA A 54 -4.18 3.27 21.24
CA ALA A 54 -4.24 2.27 22.31
C ALA A 54 -2.86 1.71 22.69
N TYR A 55 -1.98 1.53 21.70
CA TYR A 55 -0.58 1.16 21.92
C TYR A 55 0.17 2.26 22.69
N LYS A 56 0.07 3.51 22.24
CA LYS A 56 0.77 4.65 22.84
C LYS A 56 0.33 4.90 24.28
N ASP A 57 -0.96 4.73 24.56
CA ASP A 57 -1.55 4.88 25.89
C ASP A 57 -1.26 3.68 26.82
N GLY A 58 -0.61 2.62 26.33
CA GLY A 58 -0.35 1.39 27.09
C GLY A 58 -1.60 0.57 27.41
N LYS A 59 -2.72 0.86 26.74
CA LYS A 59 -3.99 0.14 26.87
C LYS A 59 -3.96 -1.19 26.12
N GLU A 60 -3.16 -1.28 25.06
CA GLU A 60 -3.04 -2.47 24.24
C GLU A 60 -2.05 -3.49 24.83
N LYS A 61 -2.43 -4.77 24.85
CA LYS A 61 -1.55 -5.84 25.33
C LYS A 61 -0.75 -6.41 24.17
N LEU A 62 0.52 -6.02 24.12
CA LEU A 62 1.45 -6.56 23.15
C LEU A 62 1.81 -8.01 23.47
N VAL A 63 1.99 -8.80 22.41
CA VAL A 63 2.49 -10.16 22.53
C VAL A 63 4.02 -10.12 22.48
N PRO A 64 4.73 -10.68 23.48
CA PRO A 64 6.18 -10.77 23.46
C PRO A 64 6.69 -11.50 22.20
N ALA A 65 7.84 -11.07 21.68
CA ALA A 65 8.43 -11.66 20.47
C ALA A 65 8.60 -13.19 20.56
N ALA A 66 8.97 -13.70 21.74
CA ALA A 66 9.10 -15.14 21.99
C ALA A 66 7.77 -15.89 21.83
N GLU A 67 6.68 -15.30 22.30
CA GLU A 67 5.34 -15.88 22.18
C GLU A 67 4.85 -15.81 20.73
N SER A 68 5.06 -14.69 20.04
CA SER A 68 4.79 -14.57 18.60
C SER A 68 5.54 -15.64 17.79
N LYS A 69 6.84 -15.83 18.06
CA LYS A 69 7.65 -16.88 17.42
C LYS A 69 7.11 -18.28 17.69
N ARG A 70 6.68 -18.57 18.93
CA ARG A 70 6.05 -19.84 19.29
C ARG A 70 4.76 -20.07 18.48
N ARG A 71 3.90 -19.06 18.36
CA ARG A 71 2.64 -19.13 17.60
C ARG A 71 2.90 -19.39 16.11
N ILE A 72 3.82 -18.65 15.49
CA ILE A 72 4.23 -18.84 14.09
C ILE A 72 4.75 -20.27 13.85
N ASN A 73 5.65 -20.75 14.71
CA ASN A 73 6.20 -22.11 14.57
C ASN A 73 5.13 -23.20 14.69
N LYS A 74 4.09 -23.00 15.51
CA LYS A 74 2.97 -23.94 15.61
C LYS A 74 2.20 -24.02 14.28
N LEU A 75 1.88 -22.88 13.69
CA LEU A 75 1.17 -22.81 12.39
C LEU A 75 1.99 -23.46 11.27
N LEU A 76 3.29 -23.16 11.19
CA LEU A 76 4.18 -23.76 10.18
C LEU A 76 4.27 -25.28 10.31
N LYS A 77 4.31 -25.81 11.54
CA LYS A 77 4.30 -27.27 11.78
C LYS A 77 2.99 -27.92 11.34
N GLN A 78 1.86 -27.25 11.59
CA GLN A 78 0.54 -27.74 11.17
C GLN A 78 0.36 -27.70 9.64
N GLY A 79 0.89 -26.68 8.98
CA GLY A 79 0.87 -26.57 7.51
C GLY A 79 1.76 -27.59 6.79
N LYS A 80 2.87 -28.00 7.41
CA LYS A 80 3.79 -29.05 6.89
C LYS A 80 3.31 -30.49 7.14
N ALA A 81 2.25 -30.68 7.91
CA ALA A 81 1.67 -31.99 8.22
C ALA A 81 0.50 -32.37 7.28
N LYS A 82 0.20 -31.51 6.30
CA LYS A 82 -0.66 -31.80 5.15
C LYS A 82 0.20 -32.07 3.92
#